data_AF-A0A1B8Q7E7-F1
#
_entry.id   AF-A0A1B8Q7E7-F1
#
_cell.length_a   1.000
_cell.length_b   1.000
_cell.length_c   1.000
_cell.angle_alpha   90.00
_cell.angle_beta   90.00
_cell.angle_gamma   90.00
#
_symmetry.space_group_name_H-M   'P 1'
#
loop_
_entity.id
_entity.type
_entity.pdbx_description
1 polymer ?
#
loop_
_entity_poly.entity_id
_entity_poly.type
_entity_poly.pdbx_seq_one_letter_code
_entity_poly.pdbx_strand_id
1 'polypeptide(L)'
;MKYTSFLGQGVMIGAICMAGLLSACGDKEPTIQNTANPDTATTHTKTIKVAVNSGMSPFAYIDGKGNPIGFDVELITHIAQKNGYAVKFNVLPWQDMFKSVEQNISDLAISSISYTAEREGKYLLSNPYVYMPAGVLSLNDTTSTQCQI
;
A
#
# COMPACT_ATOMS: atom_id res chain seq x y z
N MET A 1 51.79 11.87 10.61
CA MET A 1 52.86 12.76 10.13
C MET A 1 52.22 14.07 9.66
N LYS A 2 52.59 15.20 10.30
CA LYS A 2 52.58 16.62 9.83
C LYS A 2 51.24 17.14 9.25
N TYR A 3 50.43 18.00 9.86
CA TYR A 3 50.62 19.31 10.51
C TYR A 3 51.34 20.36 9.65
N THR A 4 50.57 21.26 9.02
CA THR A 4 50.89 22.65 8.62
C THR A 4 49.54 23.35 8.32
N SER A 5 48.98 24.15 9.23
CA SER A 5 49.18 25.61 9.39
C SER A 5 48.51 26.45 8.31
N PHE A 6 47.54 27.30 8.66
CA PHE A 6 47.79 28.74 8.89
C PHE A 6 46.50 29.59 9.02
N LEU A 7 46.54 30.48 10.04
CA LEU A 7 45.92 31.83 10.16
C LEU A 7 44.40 31.93 9.96
N GLY A 8 43.59 32.14 11.00
CA GLY A 8 43.39 33.44 11.69
C GLY A 8 41.94 33.88 11.39
N GLN A 9 41.10 34.40 12.29
CA GLN A 9 41.28 35.27 13.44
C GLN A 9 40.08 35.14 14.41
N GLY A 10 40.31 35.49 15.69
CA GLY A 10 39.35 36.07 16.67
C GLY A 10 38.13 35.24 17.06
N VAL A 11 38.07 34.55 18.22
CA VAL A 11 37.96 35.07 19.61
C VAL A 11 36.76 36.00 19.83
N MET A 12 35.87 35.58 20.75
CA MET A 12 35.12 36.30 21.81
C MET A 12 33.77 35.56 22.02
N ILE A 13 33.68 34.56 22.91
CA ILE A 13 33.37 34.67 24.36
C ILE A 13 32.34 35.77 24.66
N GLY A 14 31.16 35.37 25.14
CA GLY A 14 30.17 36.27 25.71
C GLY A 14 28.90 35.56 26.15
N ALA A 15 28.97 34.91 27.32
CA ALA A 15 27.80 34.40 28.05
C ALA A 15 26.89 35.55 28.48
N ILE A 16 25.56 35.39 28.36
CA ILE A 16 24.58 36.11 29.16
C ILE A 16 23.35 35.22 29.38
N CYS A 17 23.19 34.81 30.64
CA CYS A 17 21.95 34.34 31.22
C CYS A 17 21.03 35.56 31.46
N MET A 18 19.75 35.46 31.12
CA MET A 18 18.74 36.25 31.83
C MET A 18 17.40 35.51 31.80
N ALA A 19 16.98 35.10 32.98
CA ALA A 19 15.64 34.60 33.26
C ALA A 19 14.62 35.74 33.15
N GLY A 20 13.49 35.47 32.50
CA GLY A 20 12.32 36.34 32.46
C GLY A 20 11.10 35.58 32.93
N LEU A 21 10.84 35.62 34.25
CA LEU A 21 9.54 35.32 34.84
C LEU A 21 8.75 36.64 34.88
N LEU A 22 7.67 36.73 34.10
CA LEU A 22 6.66 37.78 34.25
C LEU A 22 5.27 37.13 34.21
N SER A 23 4.68 37.07 35.40
CA SER A 23 3.28 36.75 35.64
C SER A 23 2.37 37.70 34.87
N ALA A 24 1.46 37.13 34.07
CA ALA A 24 0.24 37.80 33.67
C ALA A 24 -0.93 37.16 34.43
N CYS A 25 -1.34 37.81 35.51
CA CYS A 25 -2.59 37.51 36.21
C CYS A 25 -3.67 38.41 35.58
N GLY A 26 -4.74 37.80 35.08
CA GLY A 26 -5.91 38.49 34.54
C GLY A 26 -7.16 37.66 34.82
N ASP A 27 -8.10 38.26 35.55
CA ASP A 27 -9.19 37.64 36.30
C ASP A 27 -10.31 36.94 35.50
N LYS A 28 -10.97 36.01 36.20
CA LYS A 28 -12.35 35.48 36.08
C LYS A 28 -12.56 34.12 35.39
N GLU A 29 -12.85 33.14 36.25
CA GLU A 29 -13.54 31.86 35.98
C GLU A 29 -14.94 32.07 35.34
N PRO A 30 -15.42 31.10 34.54
CA PRO A 30 -16.09 29.95 35.14
C PRO A 30 -15.64 28.60 34.59
N THR A 31 -15.51 27.66 35.52
CA THR A 31 -15.44 26.22 35.29
C THR A 31 -16.62 25.73 34.43
N ILE A 32 -16.33 25.13 33.28
CA ILE A 32 -17.17 24.11 32.65
C ILE A 32 -16.30 22.87 32.45
N GLN A 33 -16.38 21.97 33.41
CA GLN A 33 -16.08 20.55 33.18
C GLN A 33 -17.14 20.01 32.22
N ASN A 34 -16.84 19.98 30.93
CA ASN A 34 -17.54 19.06 30.04
C ASN A 34 -16.91 17.68 30.20
N THR A 35 -17.34 16.97 31.25
CA THR A 35 -17.53 15.52 31.19
C THR A 35 -18.54 15.22 30.08
N ALA A 36 -18.03 15.10 28.88
CA ALA A 36 -18.61 14.25 27.86
C ALA A 36 -17.41 13.54 27.25
N ASN A 37 -17.15 12.33 27.75
CA ASN A 37 -16.47 11.32 26.95
C ASN A 37 -17.43 11.05 25.78
N PRO A 38 -17.18 11.50 24.54
CA PRO A 38 -17.68 10.69 23.46
C PRO A 38 -16.77 9.46 23.52
N ASP A 39 -17.33 8.34 23.96
CA ASP A 39 -16.93 7.06 23.38
C ASP A 39 -17.18 7.16 21.87
N THR A 40 -16.32 7.93 21.20
CA THR A 40 -15.99 7.73 19.81
C THR A 40 -15.17 6.47 19.89
N ALA A 41 -15.86 5.34 19.91
CA ALA A 41 -15.26 4.09 19.49
C ALA A 41 -14.75 4.37 18.08
N THR A 42 -13.52 4.87 17.96
CA THR A 42 -12.74 4.85 16.74
C THR A 42 -12.65 3.39 16.40
N THR A 43 -13.62 2.94 15.62
CA THR A 43 -13.61 1.60 15.05
C THR A 43 -12.42 1.65 14.11
N HIS A 44 -11.26 1.22 14.60
CA HIS A 44 -10.03 1.23 13.83
C HIS A 44 -10.23 0.23 12.69
N THR A 45 -10.72 0.71 11.54
CA THR A 45 -10.87 -0.07 10.33
C THR A 45 -9.50 -0.55 9.93
N LYS A 46 -9.25 -1.86 10.06
CA LYS A 46 -7.99 -2.45 9.63
C LYS A 46 -7.85 -2.24 8.12
N THR A 47 -6.70 -1.71 7.71
CA THR A 47 -6.38 -1.53 6.29
C THR A 47 -5.52 -2.71 5.82
N ILE A 48 -5.93 -3.36 4.73
CA ILE A 48 -5.13 -4.37 4.03
C ILE A 48 -4.38 -3.71 2.86
N LYS A 49 -3.08 -3.99 2.75
CA LYS A 49 -2.20 -3.50 1.69
C LYS A 49 -2.14 -4.55 0.59
N VAL A 50 -2.54 -4.19 -0.63
CA VAL A 50 -2.71 -5.12 -1.74
C VAL A 50 -1.77 -4.74 -2.88
N ALA A 51 -0.83 -5.62 -3.22
CA ALA A 51 -0.01 -5.46 -4.41
C ALA A 51 -0.84 -5.74 -5.66
N VAL A 52 -0.76 -4.85 -6.65
CA VAL A 52 -1.50 -4.95 -7.91
C VAL A 52 -0.62 -4.52 -9.09
N ASN A 53 -0.77 -5.17 -10.24
CA ASN A 53 -0.10 -4.79 -11.47
C ASN A 53 -0.88 -3.70 -12.22
N SER A 54 -0.18 -2.94 -13.05
CA SER A 54 -0.77 -1.85 -13.84
C SER A 54 -1.22 -2.23 -15.25
N GLY A 55 -0.88 -3.44 -15.74
CA GLY A 55 -0.99 -3.79 -17.16
C GLY A 55 -1.83 -5.02 -17.49
N MET A 56 -2.47 -5.65 -16.50
CA MET A 56 -3.21 -6.90 -16.67
C MET A 56 -4.70 -6.66 -16.93
N SER A 57 -5.05 -5.85 -17.93
CA SER A 57 -6.46 -5.67 -18.32
C SER A 57 -7.06 -6.99 -18.83
N PRO A 58 -8.31 -7.34 -18.48
CA PRO A 58 -9.30 -6.58 -17.70
C PRO A 58 -9.26 -6.81 -16.18
N PHE A 59 -8.28 -7.57 -15.68
CA PHE A 59 -8.24 -8.03 -14.30
C PHE A 59 -7.68 -6.99 -13.32
N ALA A 60 -6.57 -6.35 -13.67
CA ALA A 60 -5.91 -5.34 -12.86
C ALA A 60 -5.10 -4.39 -13.76
N TYR A 61 -5.53 -3.14 -13.85
CA TYR A 61 -4.89 -2.13 -14.68
C TYR A 61 -5.14 -0.72 -14.14
N ILE A 62 -4.43 0.27 -14.67
CA ILE A 62 -4.57 1.67 -14.23
C ILE A 62 -5.48 2.44 -15.19
N ASP A 63 -6.46 3.14 -14.64
CA ASP A 63 -7.34 4.03 -15.41
C ASP A 63 -6.63 5.34 -15.83
N GLY A 64 -7.31 6.17 -16.63
CA GLY A 64 -6.77 7.47 -17.06
C GLY A 64 -6.54 8.48 -15.92
N LYS A 65 -6.95 8.16 -14.68
CA LYS A 65 -6.79 8.99 -13.48
C LYS A 65 -5.71 8.46 -12.54
N GLY A 66 -5.05 7.35 -12.89
CA GLY A 66 -4.02 6.74 -12.05
C GLY A 66 -4.54 5.75 -10.99
N ASN A 67 -5.84 5.40 -11.02
CA ASN A 67 -6.42 4.44 -10.07
C ASN A 67 -6.30 3.00 -10.58
N PRO A 68 -5.95 2.04 -9.73
CA PRO A 68 -6.11 0.64 -10.06
C PRO A 68 -7.60 0.30 -10.18
N ILE A 69 -7.96 -0.35 -11.29
CA ILE A 69 -9.30 -0.85 -11.61
C ILE A 69 -9.21 -2.23 -12.25
N GLY A 70 -10.35 -2.90 -12.41
CA GLY A 70 -10.47 -4.22 -13.02
C GLY A 70 -11.11 -5.24 -12.09
N PHE A 71 -11.35 -6.44 -12.63
CA PHE A 71 -12.07 -7.49 -11.92
C PHE A 71 -11.44 -7.86 -10.57
N ASP A 72 -10.12 -8.01 -10.48
CA ASP A 72 -9.44 -8.39 -9.24
C ASP A 72 -9.54 -7.28 -8.19
N VAL A 73 -9.38 -6.02 -8.63
CA VAL A 73 -9.48 -4.83 -7.78
C VAL A 73 -10.88 -4.74 -7.18
N GLU A 74 -11.92 -4.94 -7.99
CA GLU A 74 -13.30 -4.96 -7.51
C GLU A 74 -13.55 -6.13 -6.57
N LEU A 75 -13.08 -7.33 -6.92
CA LEU A 75 -13.25 -8.53 -6.09
C LEU A 75 -12.69 -8.34 -4.69
N ILE A 76 -11.42 -7.89 -4.56
CA ILE A 76 -10.81 -7.70 -3.23
C ILE A 76 -11.49 -6.57 -2.46
N THR A 77 -11.96 -5.53 -3.16
CA THR A 77 -12.64 -4.39 -2.53
C THR A 77 -13.96 -4.82 -1.90
N HIS A 78 -14.76 -5.63 -2.60
CA HIS A 78 -16.01 -6.17 -2.06
C HIS A 78 -15.76 -7.15 -0.90
N ILE A 79 -14.72 -7.99 -1.01
CA ILE A 79 -14.32 -8.89 0.08
C ILE A 79 -13.93 -8.07 1.33
N ALA A 80 -13.11 -7.03 1.17
CA ALA A 80 -12.68 -6.19 2.27
C ALA A 80 -13.86 -5.47 2.93
N GLN A 81 -14.76 -4.87 2.13
CA GLN A 81 -15.95 -4.19 2.61
C GLN A 81 -16.85 -5.13 3.44
N LYS A 82 -17.09 -6.36 2.96
CA LYS A 82 -17.89 -7.36 3.68
C LYS A 82 -17.29 -7.73 5.05
N ASN A 83 -15.98 -7.60 5.20
CA ASN A 83 -15.26 -7.93 6.44
C ASN A 83 -14.90 -6.69 7.28
N GLY A 84 -15.37 -5.49 6.91
CA GLY A 84 -15.07 -4.26 7.65
C GLY A 84 -13.61 -3.82 7.53
N TYR A 85 -12.94 -4.14 6.42
CA TYR A 85 -11.58 -3.71 6.12
C TYR A 85 -11.55 -2.61 5.06
N ALA A 86 -10.54 -1.74 5.16
CA ALA A 86 -10.18 -0.81 4.10
C ALA A 86 -9.09 -1.43 3.22
N VAL A 87 -9.01 -1.03 1.94
CA VAL A 87 -7.99 -1.51 1.00
C VAL A 87 -7.06 -0.36 0.63
N LYS A 88 -5.75 -0.61 0.66
CA LYS A 88 -4.73 0.27 0.09
C LYS A 88 -3.98 -0.49 -1.00
N PHE A 89 -4.04 0.00 -2.23
CA PHE A 89 -3.35 -0.61 -3.35
C PHE A 89 -1.92 -0.11 -3.48
N ASN A 90 -0.99 -1.04 -3.68
CA ASN A 90 0.41 -0.80 -4.03
C ASN A 90 0.60 -1.23 -5.49
N VAL A 91 0.62 -0.26 -6.39
CA VAL A 91 0.82 -0.53 -7.83
C VAL A 91 2.30 -0.82 -8.07
N LEU A 92 2.61 -2.04 -8.54
CA LEU A 92 3.98 -2.53 -8.71
C LEU A 92 4.16 -3.28 -10.04
N PRO A 93 5.39 -3.30 -10.59
CA PRO A 93 5.74 -4.27 -11.63
C PRO A 93 5.47 -5.71 -11.16
N TRP A 94 5.12 -6.59 -12.09
CA TRP A 94 4.71 -7.98 -11.79
C TRP A 94 5.64 -8.71 -10.80
N GLN A 95 6.96 -8.66 -11.06
CA GLN A 95 7.94 -9.35 -10.21
C GLN A 95 8.05 -8.74 -8.81
N ASP A 96 7.84 -7.44 -8.68
CA ASP A 96 7.98 -6.73 -7.41
C ASP A 96 6.74 -6.89 -6.52
N MET A 97 5.60 -7.29 -7.08
CA MET A 97 4.43 -7.67 -6.29
C MET A 97 4.75 -8.80 -5.32
N PHE A 98 5.37 -9.87 -5.81
CA PHE A 98 5.75 -11.04 -5.01
C PHE A 98 6.76 -10.65 -3.93
N LYS A 99 7.81 -9.91 -4.29
CA LYS A 99 8.79 -9.39 -3.32
C LYS A 99 8.15 -8.53 -2.25
N SER A 100 7.15 -7.71 -2.60
CA SER A 100 6.46 -6.88 -1.62
C SER A 100 5.72 -7.70 -0.56
N VAL A 101 5.19 -8.88 -0.93
CA VAL A 101 4.55 -9.80 0.01
C VAL A 101 5.60 -10.47 0.90
N GLU A 102 6.70 -10.96 0.31
CA GLU A 102 7.83 -11.56 1.05
C GLU A 102 8.44 -10.60 2.08
N GLN A 103 8.47 -9.31 1.75
CA GLN A 103 9.01 -8.25 2.60
C GLN A 103 7.96 -7.65 3.56
N ASN A 104 6.73 -8.18 3.59
CA ASN A 104 5.60 -7.66 4.37
C ASN A 104 5.24 -6.18 4.07
N ILE A 105 5.67 -5.67 2.91
CA ILE A 105 5.28 -4.36 2.40
C ILE A 105 3.79 -4.39 2.00
N SER A 106 3.37 -5.45 1.30
CA SER A 106 1.97 -5.75 1.01
C SER A 106 1.54 -7.01 1.78
N ASP A 107 0.27 -7.08 2.15
CA ASP A 107 -0.29 -8.23 2.89
C ASP A 107 -0.70 -9.35 1.94
N LEU A 108 -1.05 -9.02 0.69
CA LEU A 108 -1.38 -9.97 -0.37
C LEU A 108 -1.14 -9.35 -1.75
N ALA A 109 -1.14 -10.19 -2.79
CA ALA A 109 -1.02 -9.78 -4.19
C ALA A 109 -2.18 -10.31 -5.03
N ILE A 110 -2.72 -9.48 -5.93
CA ILE A 110 -3.76 -9.85 -6.91
C ILE A 110 -3.39 -9.27 -8.28
N SER A 111 -3.57 -10.05 -9.35
CA SER A 111 -3.48 -9.66 -10.78
C SER A 111 -3.59 -10.92 -11.64
N SER A 112 -4.61 -11.74 -11.42
CA SER A 112 -4.83 -13.03 -12.09
C SER A 112 -3.61 -13.94 -11.98
N ILE A 113 -3.09 -14.04 -10.75
CA ILE A 113 -1.94 -14.87 -10.43
C ILE A 113 -2.35 -16.34 -10.59
N SER A 114 -1.81 -17.00 -11.61
CA SER A 114 -2.06 -18.41 -11.83
C SER A 114 -1.50 -19.26 -10.70
N TYR A 115 -2.24 -20.29 -10.33
CA TYR A 115 -1.77 -21.34 -9.45
C TYR A 115 -0.62 -22.13 -10.09
N THR A 116 0.46 -22.35 -9.34
CA THR A 116 1.55 -23.28 -9.70
C THR A 116 2.07 -23.95 -8.43
N ALA A 117 2.60 -25.17 -8.54
CA ALA A 117 3.18 -25.89 -7.40
C ALA A 117 4.35 -25.12 -6.77
N GLU A 118 5.16 -24.43 -7.57
CA GLU A 118 6.24 -23.58 -7.05
C GLU A 118 5.72 -22.44 -6.18
N ARG A 119 4.62 -21.79 -6.58
CA ARG A 119 4.01 -20.69 -5.81
C ARG A 119 3.32 -21.21 -4.57
N GLU A 120 2.61 -22.35 -4.64
CA GLU A 120 1.99 -22.97 -3.47
C GLU A 120 3.04 -23.38 -2.42
N GLY A 121 4.23 -23.81 -2.85
CA GLY A 121 5.33 -24.10 -1.94
C GLY A 121 5.92 -22.86 -1.24
N LYS A 122 5.61 -21.64 -1.71
CA LYS A 122 6.16 -20.37 -1.20
C LYS A 122 5.10 -19.46 -0.55
N TYR A 123 3.85 -19.55 -0.98
CA TYR A 123 2.75 -18.65 -0.60
C TYR A 123 1.48 -19.43 -0.28
N LEU A 124 0.65 -18.86 0.61
CA LEU A 124 -0.72 -19.32 0.78
C LEU A 124 -1.57 -18.80 -0.39
N LEU A 125 -1.96 -19.71 -1.29
CA LEU A 125 -2.85 -19.39 -2.40
C LEU A 125 -4.31 -19.55 -1.99
N SER A 126 -5.17 -18.67 -2.48
CA SER A 126 -6.62 -18.80 -2.30
C SER A 126 -7.15 -19.97 -3.13
N ASN A 127 -8.42 -20.31 -2.91
CA ASN A 127 -9.17 -21.08 -3.90
C ASN A 127 -9.14 -20.33 -5.25
N PRO A 128 -8.99 -21.03 -6.39
CA PRO A 128 -9.06 -20.41 -7.71
C PRO A 128 -10.42 -19.72 -7.91
N TYR A 129 -10.41 -18.50 -8.45
CA TYR A 129 -11.62 -17.71 -8.70
C TYR A 129 -11.82 -17.37 -10.20
N VAL A 130 -10.83 -17.64 -11.05
CA VAL A 130 -10.92 -17.57 -12.52
C VAL A 130 -10.24 -18.81 -13.11
N TYR A 131 -10.85 -19.40 -14.13
CA TYR A 131 -10.25 -20.45 -14.97
C TYR A 131 -10.09 -19.93 -16.40
N MET A 132 -8.87 -19.99 -16.94
CA MET A 132 -8.54 -19.43 -18.24
C MET A 132 -7.81 -20.47 -19.11
N PRO A 133 -8.55 -21.31 -19.86
CA PRO A 133 -7.95 -22.26 -20.79
C PRO A 133 -7.43 -21.52 -22.04
N ALA A 134 -6.20 -21.84 -22.46
CA ALA A 134 -5.65 -21.30 -23.70
C ALA A 134 -6.31 -21.98 -24.91
N GLY A 135 -6.58 -21.20 -25.97
CA GLY A 135 -7.14 -21.70 -27.22
C GLY A 135 -6.53 -21.01 -28.43
N VAL A 136 -6.55 -21.71 -29.58
CA VAL A 136 -6.16 -21.17 -30.88
C VAL A 136 -7.44 -20.94 -31.70
N LEU A 137 -7.58 -19.76 -32.31
CA LEU A 137 -8.71 -19.39 -33.14
C LEU A 137 -8.32 -19.37 -34.62
N SER A 138 -9.12 -20.00 -35.48
CA SER A 138 -9.06 -19.84 -36.95
C SER A 138 -10.44 -19.46 -37.49
N LEU A 139 -10.48 -18.89 -38.70
CA LEU A 139 -11.72 -18.67 -39.44
C LEU A 139 -12.38 -20.02 -39.79
N ASN A 140 -13.71 -20.05 -39.80
CA ASN A 140 -14.50 -21.27 -39.98
C ASN A 140 -14.23 -22.00 -41.31
N ASP A 141 -13.71 -21.30 -42.32
CA ASP A 141 -13.57 -21.80 -43.69
C ASP A 141 -12.17 -22.38 -44.02
N THR A 142 -11.24 -22.42 -43.06
CA THR A 142 -9.99 -23.16 -43.26
C THR A 142 -10.21 -24.65 -43.02
N THR A 143 -10.52 -25.37 -44.11
CA THR A 143 -10.34 -26.83 -44.19
C THR A 143 -8.93 -27.19 -43.72
N SER A 144 -8.86 -28.07 -42.71
CA SER A 144 -7.66 -28.71 -42.16
C SER A 144 -6.74 -27.82 -41.32
N THR A 145 -7.03 -27.77 -40.03
CA THR A 145 -5.99 -28.12 -39.06
C THR A 145 -6.64 -29.00 -38.00
N GLN A 146 -6.40 -30.31 -38.10
CA GLN A 146 -6.51 -31.21 -36.96
C GLN A 146 -5.50 -30.70 -35.92
N CYS A 147 -5.95 -29.81 -35.04
CA CYS A 147 -5.21 -29.47 -33.84
C CYS A 147 -5.47 -30.62 -32.85
N GLN A 148 -4.77 -31.74 -33.04
CA GLN A 148 -4.58 -32.72 -31.98
C GLN A 148 -3.67 -32.03 -30.95
N ILE A 149 -4.25 -31.62 -29.83
CA ILE A 149 -3.52 -31.30 -28.61
C ILE A 149 -3.37 -32.61 -27.83
#